data_AF-A0A350BV65-F1
#
_entry.id   AF-A0A350BV65-F1
#
_cell.length_a   1.000
_cell.length_b   1.000
_cell.length_c   1.000
_cell.angle_alpha   90.00
_cell.angle_beta   90.00
_cell.angle_gamma   90.00
#
_symmetry.space_group_name_H-M   'P 1'
#
loop_
_entity.id
_entity.type
_entity.pdbx_description
1 polymer ?
#
loop_
_entity_poly.entity_id
_entity_poly.type
_entity_poly.pdbx_seq_one_letter_code
_entity_poly.pdbx_strand_id
1 'polypeptide(L)' 'INIEEHKVLATKLQDNINKLTSNCTMKGQGHDELHKWLLPFLDMVEAYNKATSAQEAQNTYNTIQASFSSVNNYFK' A
#
# COMPACT_ATOMS: atom_id res chain seq x y z
N ILE A 1 13.97 5.93 -10.83
CA ILE A 1 12.55 6.31 -10.95
C ILE A 1 12.47 7.81 -10.62
N ASN A 2 11.78 8.59 -11.46
CA ASN A 2 11.51 10.01 -11.22
C ASN A 2 10.15 10.22 -10.50
N ILE A 3 9.83 11.45 -10.12
CA ILE A 3 8.61 11.74 -9.37
C ILE A 3 7.31 11.42 -10.15
N GLU A 4 7.31 11.57 -11.47
CA GLU A 4 6.14 11.26 -12.30
C GLU A 4 5.89 9.76 -12.41
N GLU A 5 6.95 8.96 -12.55
CA GLU A 5 6.88 7.51 -12.49
C GLU A 5 6.38 7.02 -11.12
N HIS A 6 6.85 7.64 -10.03
CA HIS A 6 6.35 7.36 -8.68
C HIS A 6 4.85 7.67 -8.54
N LYS A 7 4.37 8.80 -9.08
CA LYS A 7 2.94 9.14 -9.07
C LYS A 7 2.10 8.10 -9.80
N VAL A 8 2.53 7.66 -10.99
CA VAL A 8 1.85 6.59 -11.74
C VAL A 8 1.76 5.31 -10.91
N LEU A 9 2.84 4.93 -10.21
CA LEU A 9 2.85 3.78 -9.32
C LEU A 9 1.93 3.98 -8.11
N ALA A 10 1.91 5.17 -7.51
CA ALA A 10 1.07 5.49 -6.36
C ALA A 10 -0.42 5.41 -6.71
N THR A 11 -0.83 5.98 -7.85
CA THR A 11 -2.20 5.88 -8.36
C THR A 11 -2.60 4.43 -8.61
N LYS A 12 -1.76 3.66 -9.31
CA LYS A 12 -2.03 2.23 -9.56
C LYS A 12 -2.14 1.42 -8.27
N LEU A 13 -1.30 1.72 -7.28
CA LEU A 13 -1.35 1.05 -5.99
C LEU A 13 -2.64 1.37 -5.24
N GLN A 14 -3.05 2.64 -5.20
CA GLN A 14 -4.32 3.06 -4.61
C GLN A 14 -5.51 2.36 -5.28
N ASP A 15 -5.55 2.32 -6.61
CA ASP A 15 -6.61 1.63 -7.35
C ASP A 15 -6.68 0.14 -7.03
N ASN A 16 -5.53 -0.52 -6.90
CA ASN A 16 -5.47 -1.94 -6.54
C ASN A 16 -5.95 -2.17 -5.12
N ILE A 17 -5.60 -1.32 -4.16
CA ILE A 17 -6.11 -1.41 -2.79
C ILE A 17 -7.62 -1.22 -2.77
N ASN A 18 -8.14 -0.20 -3.48
CA ASN A 18 -9.56 0.04 -3.57
C ASN A 18 -10.32 -1.16 -4.16
N LYS A 19 -9.74 -1.84 -5.16
CA LYS A 19 -10.32 -3.08 -5.73
C LYS A 19 -10.26 -4.25 -4.75
N LEU A 20 -9.17 -4.38 -3.98
CA LEU A 20 -9.01 -5.42 -2.98
C LEU A 20 -10.04 -5.27 -1.85
N THR A 21 -10.23 -4.05 -1.35
CA THR A 21 -11.22 -3.78 -0.28
C THR A 21 -12.65 -3.91 -0.76
N SER A 22 -12.94 -3.49 -1.99
CA SER A 22 -14.30 -3.55 -2.56
C SER A 22 -14.78 -4.98 -2.84
N ASN A 23 -13.86 -5.92 -3.06
CA ASN A 23 -14.16 -7.34 -3.30
C ASN A 23 -13.83 -8.23 -2.11
N CYS A 24 -13.79 -7.69 -0.88
CA CYS A 24 -13.44 -8.48 0.29
C CYS A 24 -14.50 -9.55 0.58
N THR A 25 -14.18 -10.81 0.28
CA THR A 25 -15.01 -11.99 0.59
C THR A 25 -14.45 -12.82 1.75
N MET A 26 -13.28 -12.44 2.28
CA MET A 26 -12.60 -13.14 3.38
C MET A 26 -13.32 -12.87 4.70
N LYS A 27 -13.39 -13.88 5.57
CA LYS A 27 -14.00 -13.80 6.90
C LYS A 27 -13.13 -14.52 7.94
N GLY A 28 -13.19 -14.07 9.20
CA GLY A 28 -12.47 -14.68 10.32
C GLY A 28 -11.20 -13.91 10.71
N GLN A 29 -10.39 -14.47 11.61
CA GLN A 29 -9.27 -13.76 12.24
C GLN A 29 -8.25 -13.19 11.22
N GLY A 30 -7.98 -13.89 10.12
CA GLY A 30 -7.09 -13.38 9.06
C GLY A 30 -7.63 -12.12 8.36
N HIS A 31 -8.94 -11.96 8.26
CA HIS A 31 -9.56 -10.73 7.72
C HIS A 31 -9.32 -9.53 8.65
N ASP A 32 -9.49 -9.74 9.96
CA ASP A 32 -9.34 -8.66 10.94
C ASP A 32 -7.87 -8.20 11.04
N GLU A 33 -6.93 -9.14 10.99
CA GLU A 33 -5.50 -8.81 10.93
C GLU A 33 -5.12 -8.12 9.61
N LEU A 34 -5.72 -8.52 8.48
CA LEU A 34 -5.53 -7.80 7.22
C LEU A 34 -6.03 -6.36 7.32
N HIS A 35 -7.22 -6.12 7.90
CA HIS A 35 -7.76 -4.76 8.08
C HIS A 35 -6.90 -3.91 9.03
N LYS A 36 -6.35 -4.50 10.09
CA LYS A 36 -5.41 -3.80 10.98
C LYS A 36 -4.13 -3.38 10.26
N TRP A 37 -3.62 -4.21 9.35
CA TRP A 37 -2.48 -3.86 8.51
C TRP A 37 -2.84 -2.86 7.39
N LEU A 38 -4.04 -3.00 6.82
CA LEU A 38 -4.46 -2.24 5.65
C LEU A 38 -4.74 -0.76 5.96
N LEU A 39 -5.27 -0.45 7.14
CA LEU A 39 -5.50 0.92 7.61
C LEU A 39 -4.22 1.79 7.54
N PRO A 40 -3.13 1.45 8.25
CA PRO A 40 -1.89 2.23 8.16
C PRO A 40 -1.23 2.12 6.78
N PHE A 41 -1.48 1.05 6.02
CA PHE A 41 -0.97 0.92 4.66
C PHE A 41 -1.63 1.92 3.70
N LEU A 42 -2.94 2.17 3.83
CA LEU A 42 -3.67 3.18 3.07
C LEU A 42 -3.07 4.58 3.30
N ASP A 43 -2.78 4.93 4.55
CA ASP A 43 -2.14 6.21 4.88
C ASP A 43 -0.75 6.34 4.23
N MET A 44 0.02 5.24 4.17
CA MET A 44 1.32 5.22 3.46
C MET A 44 1.15 5.44 1.95
N VAL A 45 0.13 4.83 1.33
CA VAL A 45 -0.14 5.01 -0.11
C VAL A 45 -0.64 6.42 -0.41
N GLU A 46 -1.44 7.01 0.48
CA GLU A 46 -1.85 8.41 0.36
C GLU A 46 -0.65 9.35 0.49
N ALA A 47 0.24 9.11 1.47
CA ALA A 47 1.49 9.85 1.62
C ALA A 47 2.40 9.70 0.39
N TYR A 48 2.44 8.51 -0.22
CA TYR A 48 3.17 8.27 -1.46
C TYR A 48 2.59 9.05 -2.64
N ASN A 49 1.27 9.16 -2.75
CA ASN A 49 0.58 9.98 -3.75
C ASN A 49 0.84 11.48 -3.57
N LYS A 50 0.95 11.94 -2.32
CA LYS A 50 1.19 13.35 -1.96
C LYS A 50 2.67 13.74 -1.96
N ALA A 51 3.59 12.79 -2.18
CA ALA A 51 5.02 13.05 -2.18
C ALA A 51 5.37 14.12 -3.22
N THR A 52 6.18 15.11 -2.81
CA THR A 52 6.51 16.26 -3.67
C THR A 52 7.89 16.14 -4.31
N SER A 53 8.71 15.23 -3.80
CA SER A 53 10.05 14.96 -4.31
C SER A 53 10.25 13.47 -4.62
N ALA A 54 11.11 13.17 -5.58
CA ALA A 54 11.47 11.80 -5.92
C ALA A 54 12.11 11.06 -4.72
N GLN A 55 12.84 11.77 -3.85
CA GLN A 55 13.44 11.19 -2.66
C GLN A 55 12.39 10.78 -1.61
N GLU A 56 11.42 11.66 -1.33
CA GLU A 56 10.29 11.31 -0.45
C GLU A 56 9.52 10.12 -1.01
N ALA A 57 9.20 10.17 -2.31
CA ALA A 57 8.47 9.11 -2.98
C ALA A 57 9.23 7.78 -2.91
N GLN A 58 10.54 7.78 -3.14
CA GLN A 58 11.37 6.59 -3.04
C GLN A 58 11.44 6.03 -1.61
N ASN A 59 11.54 6.90 -0.59
CA ASN A 59 11.55 6.48 0.81
C ASN A 59 10.22 5.81 1.18
N THR A 60 9.09 6.43 0.81
CA THR A 60 7.76 5.87 1.06
C THR A 60 7.55 4.56 0.29
N TYR A 61 8.02 4.49 -0.95
CA TYR A 61 7.98 3.26 -1.76
C TYR A 61 8.72 2.09 -1.09
N ASN A 62 9.90 2.33 -0.52
CA ASN A 62 10.66 1.30 0.20
C ASN A 62 9.90 0.81 1.43
N THR A 63 9.26 1.72 2.18
CA THR A 63 8.42 1.37 3.33
C THR A 63 7.21 0.53 2.91
N ILE A 64 6.56 0.91 1.81
CA ILE A 64 5.43 0.16 1.22
C ILE A 64 5.87 -1.26 0.85
N GLN A 65 7.01 -1.42 0.18
CA GLN A 65 7.54 -2.75 -0.17
C GLN A 65 7.82 -3.62 1.07
N ALA A 66 8.44 -3.04 2.10
CA ALA A 66 8.72 -3.75 3.35
C ALA A 66 7.42 -4.18 4.06
N SER A 67 6.45 -3.28 4.14
CA SER A 67 5.12 -3.55 4.73
C SER A 67 4.39 -4.66 3.97
N PHE A 68 4.41 -4.61 2.63
CA PHE A 68 3.80 -5.62 1.78
C PHE A 68 4.47 -6.99 1.93
N SER A 69 5.81 -7.01 2.07
CA SER A 69 6.55 -8.25 2.30
C SER A 69 6.19 -8.89 3.64
N SER A 70 5.99 -8.08 4.69
CA SER A 70 5.57 -8.54 6.01
C SER A 70 4.19 -9.22 5.96
N VAL A 71 3.19 -8.57 5.36
CA VAL A 71 1.84 -9.13 5.27
C VAL A 71 1.82 -10.37 4.37
N ASN A 72 2.55 -10.38 3.26
CA ASN A 72 2.64 -11.54 2.38
C ASN A 72 3.30 -12.75 3.08
N ASN A 73 4.22 -12.53 4.01
CA ASN A 73 4.78 -13.60 4.83
C ASN A 73 3.81 -14.08 5.92
N TYR A 74 2.94 -13.20 6.43
CA TYR A 74 1.92 -13.57 7.41
C TYR A 74 0.83 -14.47 6.81
N PHE A 75 0.46 -14.25 5.54
CA PHE A 75 -0.58 -15.02 4.84
C PHE A 75 -0.05 -16.19 3.99
N LYS A 76 1.25 -16.53 4.12
CA LYS A 76 1.90 -17.63 3.41
C LYS A 76 1.73 -18.99 4.09
#